data_AF-A0A965D3P4-F1
#
_entry.id   AF-A0A965D3P4-F1
#
_cell.length_a   1.000
_cell.length_b   1.000
_cell.length_c   1.000
_cell.angle_alpha   90.00
_cell.angle_beta   90.00
_cell.angle_gamma   90.00
#
_symmetry.space_group_name_H-M   'P 1'
#
loop_
_entity.id
_entity.type
_entity.pdbx_description
1 polymer ?
#
loop_
_entity_poly.entity_id
_entity_poly.type
_entity_poly.pdbx_seq_one_letter_code
_entity_poly.pdbx_strand_id
1 'polypeptide(L)'
;VLRDTRSRWGSCSSQGQLMYSWRLIMAPPDILDYVAAHEVAHLIEMNHSRAFWNVVARLYPDYEKAREWLRSHGPMLHRYDFDT
;
A
#
# COMPACT_ATOMS: atom_id res chain seq x y z
N VAL A 1 1.07 12.31 2.22
CA VAL A 1 2.52 12.67 2.28
C VAL A 1 3.34 11.55 1.64
N LEU A 2 4.45 11.85 0.96
CA LEU A 2 5.39 10.85 0.44
C LEU A 2 6.61 10.73 1.36
N ARG A 3 7.07 9.50 1.63
CA ARG A 3 8.23 9.19 2.49
C ARG A 3 9.04 8.03 1.88
N ASP A 4 10.27 7.81 2.35
CA ASP A 4 11.04 6.62 2.02
C ASP A 4 10.98 5.59 3.18
N THR A 5 9.81 4.97 3.37
CA THR A 5 9.64 3.98 4.43
C THR A 5 10.06 2.59 3.95
N ARG A 6 10.88 1.88 4.75
CA ARG A 6 11.35 0.52 4.42
C ARG A 6 10.45 -0.61 4.92
N SER A 7 9.60 -0.35 5.91
CA SER A 7 8.76 -1.38 6.56
C SER A 7 7.31 -1.43 6.07
N ARG A 8 6.88 -0.43 5.29
CA ARG A 8 5.50 -0.30 4.80
C ARG A 8 5.45 0.46 3.48
N TRP A 9 4.44 0.16 2.66
CA TRP A 9 4.19 0.84 1.39
C TRP A 9 3.26 2.05 1.54
N GLY A 10 2.42 2.06 2.56
CA GLY A 10 1.60 3.19 2.96
C GLY A 10 1.23 3.12 4.43
N SER A 11 0.49 4.13 4.89
CA SER A 11 -0.24 4.09 6.15
C SER A 11 -1.35 5.13 6.18
N CYS A 12 -2.42 4.83 6.90
CA CYS A 12 -3.43 5.79 7.33
C CYS A 12 -3.36 6.02 8.85
N SER A 13 -3.43 7.29 9.29
CA SER A 13 -3.58 7.61 10.71
C SER A 13 -5.06 7.56 11.13
N SER A 14 -5.33 7.48 12.44
CA SER A 14 -6.69 7.61 12.99
C SER A 14 -7.34 8.96 12.71
N GLN A 15 -6.56 9.97 12.31
CA GLN A 15 -7.04 11.29 11.87
C GLN A 15 -7.28 11.36 10.35
N GLY A 16 -7.22 10.23 9.65
CA GLY A 16 -7.44 10.13 8.20
C GLY A 16 -6.29 10.65 7.34
N GLN A 17 -5.08 10.78 7.90
CA GLN A 17 -3.91 11.23 7.14
C GLN A 17 -3.26 10.06 6.42
N LEU A 18 -3.17 10.16 5.10
CA LEU A 18 -2.59 9.14 4.23
C LEU A 18 -1.11 9.43 3.92
N MET A 19 -0.31 8.38 3.97
CA MET A 19 1.12 8.41 3.65
C MET A 19 1.45 7.24 2.73
N TYR A 20 2.35 7.48 1.78
CA TYR A 20 2.82 6.47 0.83
C TYR A 20 4.35 6.49 0.74
N SER A 21 4.92 5.33 0.46
CA SER A 21 6.32 5.21 0.07
C SER A 21 6.50 5.77 -1.35
N TRP A 22 7.44 6.70 -1.55
CA TRP A 22 7.69 7.26 -2.89
C TRP A 22 8.17 6.18 -3.87
N ARG A 23 8.80 5.13 -3.35
CA ARG A 23 9.33 4.00 -4.14
C ARG A 23 8.28 3.22 -4.91
N LEU A 24 6.99 3.38 -4.56
CA LEU A 24 5.89 2.83 -5.34
C LEU A 24 5.89 3.32 -6.80
N ILE A 25 6.54 4.44 -7.11
CA ILE A 25 6.72 4.90 -8.49
C ILE A 25 7.43 3.88 -9.40
N MET A 26 8.18 2.95 -8.81
CA MET A 26 8.88 1.87 -9.51
C MET A 26 8.04 0.60 -9.67
N ALA A 27 6.84 0.55 -9.08
CA ALA A 27 5.93 -0.57 -9.21
C ALA A 27 5.02 -0.42 -10.45
N PRO A 28 4.45 -1.52 -10.96
CA PRO A 28 3.39 -1.47 -11.96
C PRO A 28 2.19 -0.61 -11.48
N PRO A 29 1.50 0.13 -12.37
CA PRO A 29 0.41 1.03 -12.01
C PRO A 29 -0.70 0.41 -11.15
N ASP A 30 -1.09 -0.84 -11.42
CA ASP A 30 -2.12 -1.57 -10.69
C ASP A 30 -1.76 -1.80 -9.21
N ILE A 31 -0.47 -1.84 -8.89
CA ILE A 31 0.02 -1.94 -7.52
C ILE A 31 -0.18 -0.63 -6.77
N LEU A 32 -0.05 0.51 -7.44
CA LEU A 32 -0.32 1.83 -6.84
C LEU A 32 -1.80 1.94 -6.50
N ASP A 33 -2.69 1.52 -7.41
CA ASP A 33 -4.13 1.52 -7.19
C ASP A 33 -4.53 0.64 -6.00
N TYR A 34 -3.93 -0.56 -5.89
CA TYR A 34 -4.14 -1.43 -4.75
C TYR A 34 -3.67 -0.79 -3.42
N VAL A 35 -2.47 -0.20 -3.38
CA VAL A 35 -2.00 0.45 -2.15
C VAL A 35 -2.87 1.66 -1.79
N ALA A 36 -3.31 2.43 -2.79
CA ALA A 36 -4.26 3.53 -2.56
C ALA A 36 -5.57 3.01 -1.97
N ALA A 37 -6.15 1.95 -2.54
CA ALA A 37 -7.37 1.30 -2.03
C ALA A 37 -7.17 0.75 -0.60
N HIS A 38 -6.01 0.16 -0.31
CA HIS A 38 -5.67 -0.33 1.03
C HIS A 38 -5.66 0.80 2.07
N GLU A 39 -4.96 1.89 1.79
CA GLU A 39 -4.86 3.00 2.73
C GLU A 39 -6.18 3.78 2.87
N VAL A 40 -6.97 3.90 1.78
CA VAL A 40 -8.31 4.49 1.84
C VAL A 40 -9.28 3.61 2.62
N ALA A 41 -9.18 2.29 2.53
CA ALA A 41 -10.01 1.38 3.33
C ALA A 41 -9.79 1.58 4.84
N HIS A 42 -8.60 2.02 5.25
CA HIS A 42 -8.36 2.37 6.65
C HIS A 42 -9.18 3.55 7.16
N LEU A 43 -9.67 4.44 6.29
CA LEU A 43 -10.59 5.52 6.70
C LEU A 43 -11.92 4.99 7.27
N ILE A 44 -12.28 3.75 6.93
CA ILE A 44 -13.48 3.08 7.45
C ILE A 44 -13.09 2.08 8.54
N GLU A 45 -12.04 1.28 8.32
CA GLU A 45 -11.60 0.22 9.21
C GLU A 45 -10.11 0.33 9.55
N MET A 46 -9.76 0.85 10.73
CA MET A 46 -8.36 1.11 11.15
C MET A 46 -7.55 -0.15 11.51
N ASN A 47 -8.05 -1.34 11.20
CA ASN A 47 -7.41 -2.64 11.46
C ASN A 47 -7.49 -3.52 10.19
N HIS A 48 -6.85 -4.68 10.19
CA HIS A 48 -6.89 -5.64 9.05
C HIS A 48 -7.91 -6.76 9.25
N SER A 49 -9.07 -6.46 9.85
CA SER A 49 -10.15 -7.44 10.05
C SER A 49 -10.81 -7.87 8.75
N ARG A 50 -11.75 -8.83 8.84
CA ARG A 50 -12.58 -9.23 7.69
C ARG A 50 -13.37 -8.04 7.12
N ALA A 51 -13.84 -7.12 7.96
CA ALA A 51 -14.57 -5.94 7.49
C ALA A 51 -13.67 -5.04 6.63
N PHE A 52 -12.42 -4.83 7.05
CA PHE A 52 -11.42 -4.11 6.26
C PHE A 52 -11.22 -4.74 4.88
N TRP A 53 -10.98 -6.06 4.82
CA TRP A 53 -10.75 -6.73 3.54
C TRP A 53 -11.99 -6.72 2.64
N ASN A 54 -13.20 -6.70 3.19
CA ASN A 54 -14.42 -6.50 2.40
C ASN A 54 -14.45 -5.10 1.76
N VAL A 55 -13.99 -4.05 2.46
CA VAL A 55 -13.87 -2.70 1.89
C VAL A 55 -12.81 -2.69 0.79
N VAL A 56 -11.64 -3.27 1.02
CA VAL A 56 -10.59 -3.39 0.01
C VAL A 56 -11.11 -4.11 -1.24
N ALA A 57 -11.77 -5.26 -1.09
CA ALA A 57 -12.32 -6.03 -2.21
C ALA A 57 -13.39 -5.27 -3.00
N ARG A 58 -14.14 -4.37 -2.34
CA ARG A 58 -15.10 -3.49 -3.03
C ARG A 58 -14.42 -2.38 -3.83
N LEU A 59 -13.31 -1.84 -3.31
CA LEU A 59 -12.54 -0.78 -3.98
C LEU A 59 -11.66 -1.33 -5.10
N TYR A 60 -11.08 -2.51 -4.89
CA TYR A 60 -10.15 -3.19 -5.79
C TYR A 60 -10.40 -4.70 -5.72
N PRO A 61 -11.22 -5.27 -6.64
CA PRO A 61 -11.63 -6.68 -6.58
C PRO A 61 -10.51 -7.72 -6.68
N ASP A 62 -9.41 -7.40 -7.36
CA ASP A 62 -8.27 -8.31 -7.59
C ASP A 62 -7.13 -8.15 -6.56
N TYR A 63 -7.45 -7.70 -5.34
CA TYR A 63 -6.46 -7.24 -4.38
C TYR A 63 -5.46 -8.31 -3.95
N GLU A 64 -5.86 -9.59 -3.98
CA GLU A 64 -4.99 -10.69 -3.60
C GLU A 64 -3.78 -10.79 -4.54
N LYS A 65 -3.97 -10.53 -5.85
CA LYS A 65 -2.88 -10.56 -6.83
C LYS A 65 -1.88 -9.43 -6.58
N ALA A 66 -2.37 -8.21 -6.36
CA ALA A 66 -1.52 -7.06 -6.07
C ALA A 66 -0.79 -7.20 -4.72
N ARG A 67 -1.46 -7.77 -3.71
CA ARG A 67 -0.85 -8.11 -2.42
C ARG A 67 0.25 -9.15 -2.55
N GLU A 68 0.02 -10.20 -3.35
CA GLU A 68 1.02 -11.22 -3.64
C GLU A 68 2.22 -10.64 -4.40
N TRP A 69 1.96 -9.75 -5.37
CA TRP A 69 3.01 -9.06 -6.10
C TRP A 69 3.89 -8.21 -5.16
N LEU A 70 3.30 -7.41 -4.26
CA LEU A 70 4.06 -6.61 -3.30
C LEU A 70 4.88 -7.47 -2.34
N ARG A 71 4.37 -8.65 -1.97
CA ARG A 71 5.11 -9.61 -1.14
C ARG A 71 6.35 -10.15 -1.85
N SER A 72 6.23 -10.45 -3.14
CA SER A 72 7.29 -11.08 -3.94
C SER A 72 8.29 -10.09 -4.52
N HIS A 73 7.83 -8.92 -4.97
CA HIS A 73 8.63 -7.93 -5.70
C HIS A 73 8.94 -6.67 -4.89
N GLY A 74 8.20 -6.40 -3.81
CA GLY A 74 8.41 -5.23 -2.95
C GLY A 74 9.87 -5.04 -2.50
N PRO A 75 10.59 -6.07 -2.04
CA PRO A 75 12.00 -5.95 -1.67
C PRO A 75 12.89 -5.40 -2.81
N MET A 76 12.55 -5.67 -4.07
CA MET A 76 13.32 -5.17 -5.22
C MET A 76 13.24 -3.65 -5.38
N LEU A 77 12.13 -3.02 -4.97
CA LEU A 77 11.96 -1.56 -5.06
C LEU A 77 12.88 -0.82 -4.06
N HIS A 78 13.37 -1.51 -3.03
CA HIS A 78 14.34 -0.98 -2.07
C HIS A 78 15.80 -1.22 -2.46
N ARG A 79 16.07 -1.90 -3.58
CA ARG A 79 17.43 -2.28 -3.98
C ARG A 79 18.30 -1.08 -4.39
N TYR A 80 17.68 0.03 -4.77
CA TYR A 80 18.36 1.29 -5.04
C TYR A 80 18.51 2.08 -3.74
N ASP A 81 19.74 2.16 -3.22
CA ASP A 81 20.07 3.09 -2.16
C ASP A 81 20.60 4.38 -2.79
N PHE A 82 20.07 5.52 -2.34
CA PHE A 82 20.42 6.86 -2.84
C PHE A 82 21.18 7.67 -1.80
N ASP A 83 21.38 7.10 -0.60
CA ASP A 83 22.10 7.73 0.51
C ASP A 83 23.61 7.38 0.51
N THR A 84 24.13 6.83 -0.59
CA THR A 84 25.58 6.65 -0.85
C THR A 84 26.21 7.81 -1.59
#